data_AF-A0A963C8X6-F1
#
_entry.id   AF-A0A963C8X6-F1
#
_cell.length_a   1.000
_cell.length_b   1.000
_cell.length_c   1.000
_cell.angle_alpha   90.00
_cell.angle_beta   90.00
_cell.angle_gamma   90.00
#
_symmetry.space_group_name_H-M   'P 1'
#
loop_
_entity.id
_entity.type
_entity.pdbx_description
1 polymer ?
#
loop_
_entity_poly.entity_id
_entity_poly.type
_entity_poly.pdbx_seq_one_letter_code
_entity_poly.pdbx_strand_id
1 'polypeptide(L)'
;ATALANAINSYHTSGGGTFYMACAGGGCALGGGVTIPADTVAIIPTTTAGGWTAVTDNTYAGKLITVTAPSNDVSYSSGRITINNSGSGSGNITSITVGPSGGPFVEVLNNSLSDFGSNSTTNRRNAASAVEARIDSYLNTNPWEYTARDRGQSGCPNTTGILCVDAPLSAGSAPNGYEINVTTVGGVSVSTSAFSGGQSYSVPTTVTNIGAGTAASSSFQRVDIVPSTTTYPKATTRVDCGTTPGVCTYAEEMTNFANWYAYYRTRMQTMKSAAGQSFLSLNNEYRLGFTTINNTSFSGTSGSRWLALSALDSTQKQSWYSKLYAQNPSGSTPLRLALDRMGQLYEGTLSGAPNPIEYSCQQNFTILTTDGYWNGGTNSSIGDQDNVESTARFCNRENGCYDGNLGGGAAQSLADVALYYYYRDLRTSNCNSGVSGADVCTDNVPTSTKDPNPAQHMTTFTLGLGVDGVMTFREDYETASAGDFYRIRTGATGCSWTAGTCDWPVPAADTERAVDDLWHAAVNGHGTYFSAQDPASLTTGLASALAGLKVRNAAASASATSTPNVTQEDNDIFSATFRTVKWDGELVAQKIDTATGNILPASTWAAQSQLDDKVSDSSDSRVIYTADLSNPTPTRKTFEWG
;
A
#
# COMPACT_ATOMS: atom_id res chain seq x y z
N ALA A 1 -25.18 36.67 -18.67
CA ALA A 1 -25.65 35.42 -19.28
C ALA A 1 -26.73 35.64 -20.36
N THR A 2 -27.89 36.23 -20.05
CA THR A 2 -29.01 36.36 -21.01
C THR A 2 -28.68 37.09 -22.32
N ALA A 3 -27.97 38.23 -22.24
CA ALA A 3 -27.54 38.95 -23.44
C ALA A 3 -26.59 38.12 -24.33
N LEU A 4 -25.70 37.32 -23.72
CA LEU A 4 -24.78 36.43 -24.43
C LEU A 4 -25.52 35.25 -25.09
N ALA A 5 -26.50 34.66 -24.40
CA ALA A 5 -27.36 33.62 -24.96
C ALA A 5 -28.14 34.14 -26.18
N ASN A 6 -28.70 35.35 -26.10
CA ASN A 6 -29.39 35.99 -27.22
C ASN A 6 -28.46 36.28 -28.41
N ALA A 7 -27.22 36.70 -28.15
CA ALA A 7 -26.22 36.91 -29.19
C ALA A 7 -25.88 35.60 -29.91
N ILE A 8 -25.69 34.50 -29.18
CA ILE A 8 -25.45 33.17 -29.75
C ILE A 8 -26.64 32.72 -30.60
N ASN A 9 -27.87 32.89 -30.11
CA ASN A 9 -29.09 32.54 -30.84
C ASN A 9 -29.30 33.36 -32.12
N SER A 10 -28.74 34.58 -32.19
CA SER A 10 -28.85 35.43 -33.39
C SER A 10 -27.91 34.99 -34.52
N TYR A 11 -26.96 34.09 -34.26
CA TYR A 11 -25.99 33.62 -35.23
C TYR A 11 -26.45 32.29 -35.85
N HIS A 12 -27.29 32.35 -36.89
CA HIS A 12 -27.65 31.16 -37.67
C HIS A 12 -26.62 30.91 -38.78
N THR A 13 -25.89 29.80 -38.72
CA THR A 13 -25.09 29.30 -39.85
C THR A 13 -26.03 28.70 -40.89
N SER A 14 -26.24 29.41 -42.00
CA SER A 14 -26.99 28.92 -43.16
C SER A 14 -26.17 27.85 -43.89
N GLY A 15 -26.20 26.61 -43.39
CA GLY A 15 -25.43 25.52 -43.98
C GLY A 15 -25.65 24.17 -43.28
N GLY A 16 -26.84 23.58 -43.45
CA GLY A 16 -27.08 22.12 -43.44
C GLY A 16 -26.40 21.24 -42.37
N GLY A 17 -26.18 21.73 -41.15
CA GLY A 17 -25.58 20.99 -40.04
C GLY A 17 -26.17 21.43 -38.69
N THR A 18 -25.99 20.59 -37.67
CA THR A 18 -26.53 20.67 -36.29
C THR A 18 -26.74 22.11 -35.80
N PHE A 19 -27.97 22.45 -35.42
CA PHE A 19 -28.30 23.77 -34.89
C PHE A 19 -27.83 23.87 -33.44
N TYR A 20 -27.40 25.04 -32.98
CA TYR A 20 -27.10 25.27 -31.57
C TYR A 20 -27.98 26.39 -31.05
N MET A 21 -28.59 26.18 -29.89
CA MET A 21 -29.34 27.21 -29.17
C MET A 21 -28.71 27.44 -27.79
N ALA A 22 -28.73 28.68 -27.34
CA ALA A 22 -28.25 29.07 -26.03
C ALA A 22 -29.38 29.56 -25.13
N CYS A 23 -29.30 29.26 -23.83
CA CYS A 23 -30.20 29.79 -22.81
C CYS A 23 -29.38 30.20 -21.57
N ALA A 24 -29.99 30.98 -20.67
CA ALA A 24 -29.32 31.48 -19.47
C ALA A 24 -30.20 31.33 -18.23
N GLY A 25 -29.58 30.94 -17.10
CA GLY A 25 -30.22 30.85 -15.80
C GLY A 25 -31.51 30.02 -15.77
N GLY A 26 -32.49 30.48 -14.98
CA GLY A 26 -33.80 29.81 -14.83
C GLY A 26 -34.67 29.78 -16.08
N GLY A 27 -34.23 30.38 -17.20
CA GLY A 27 -34.89 30.26 -18.51
C GLY A 27 -34.52 28.97 -19.25
N CYS A 28 -33.54 28.20 -18.76
CA CYS A 28 -33.14 26.92 -19.34
C CYS A 28 -34.02 25.77 -18.82
N ALA A 29 -35.05 25.38 -19.57
CA ALA A 29 -35.81 24.16 -19.29
C ALA A 29 -35.10 22.94 -19.90
N LEU A 30 -34.01 22.50 -19.27
CA LEU A 30 -33.34 21.25 -19.63
C LEU A 30 -34.06 20.08 -18.95
N GLY A 31 -34.49 19.09 -19.74
CA GLY A 31 -35.05 17.85 -19.18
C GLY A 31 -34.08 17.16 -18.23
N GLY A 32 -34.59 16.36 -17.28
CA GLY A 32 -33.75 15.59 -16.34
C GLY A 32 -33.32 16.33 -15.07
N GLY A 33 -33.96 17.46 -14.73
CA GLY A 33 -33.74 18.15 -13.44
C GLY A 33 -32.47 19.01 -13.38
N VAL A 34 -31.80 19.22 -14.51
CA VAL A 34 -30.61 20.07 -14.59
C VAL A 34 -31.01 21.54 -14.43
N THR A 35 -30.54 22.18 -13.35
CA THR A 35 -30.77 23.61 -13.09
C THR A 35 -29.51 24.39 -13.46
N ILE A 36 -29.64 25.38 -14.34
CA ILE A 36 -28.51 26.22 -14.77
C ILE A 36 -28.41 27.47 -13.88
N PRO A 37 -27.23 27.75 -13.26
CA PRO A 37 -27.02 28.96 -12.48
C PRO A 37 -27.28 30.24 -13.27
N ALA A 38 -27.71 31.31 -12.59
CA ALA A 38 -28.15 32.56 -13.23
C ALA A 38 -27.07 33.28 -14.05
N ASP A 39 -25.80 33.06 -13.73
CA ASP A 39 -24.62 33.62 -14.40
C ASP A 39 -24.08 32.74 -15.54
N THR A 40 -24.65 31.54 -15.74
CA THR A 40 -24.18 30.54 -16.69
C THR A 40 -25.02 30.54 -17.97
N VAL A 41 -24.38 30.33 -19.13
CA VAL A 41 -25.04 30.14 -20.43
C VAL A 41 -24.86 28.68 -20.85
N ALA A 42 -25.98 27.98 -21.09
CA ALA A 42 -25.96 26.63 -21.65
C ALA A 42 -26.11 26.70 -23.17
N ILE A 43 -25.30 25.95 -23.92
CA ILE A 43 -25.35 25.83 -25.38
C ILE A 43 -25.74 24.40 -25.73
N ILE A 44 -26.82 24.22 -26.47
CA ILE A 44 -27.49 22.93 -26.66
C ILE A 44 -27.63 22.66 -28.16
N PRO A 45 -27.14 21.51 -28.66
CA PRO A 45 -27.39 21.11 -30.03
C PRO A 45 -28.87 20.73 -30.24
N THR A 46 -29.46 21.19 -31.34
CA THR A 46 -30.85 20.92 -31.74
C THR A 46 -30.89 20.43 -33.20
N THR A 47 -31.96 19.71 -33.54
CA THR A 47 -32.19 19.17 -34.89
C THR A 47 -33.10 20.05 -35.74
N THR A 48 -33.76 21.07 -35.16
CA THR A 48 -34.66 21.99 -35.86
C THR A 48 -34.58 23.40 -35.30
N ALA A 49 -34.73 24.41 -36.17
CA ALA A 49 -34.87 25.79 -35.75
C ALA A 49 -36.24 26.00 -35.07
N GLY A 50 -36.26 26.27 -33.76
CA GLY A 50 -37.47 26.72 -33.04
C GLY A 50 -38.14 25.72 -32.10
N GLY A 51 -37.50 24.59 -31.74
CA GLY A 51 -38.07 23.65 -30.77
C GLY A 51 -37.02 22.92 -29.92
N TRP A 52 -37.30 22.80 -28.61
CA TRP A 52 -36.52 21.99 -27.67
C TRP A 52 -36.95 20.52 -27.75
N THR A 53 -36.43 19.78 -28.73
CA THR A 53 -36.44 18.31 -28.64
C THR A 53 -35.11 17.86 -28.07
N ALA A 54 -35.14 17.27 -26.86
CA ALA A 54 -34.00 16.60 -26.29
C ALA A 54 -33.48 15.58 -27.33
N VAL A 55 -32.26 15.80 -27.80
CA VAL A 55 -31.59 14.84 -28.67
C VAL A 55 -30.96 13.82 -27.74
N THR A 56 -31.39 12.56 -27.81
CA THR A 56 -30.68 11.48 -27.14
C THR A 56 -29.30 11.39 -27.78
N ASP A 57 -28.26 11.77 -27.04
CA ASP A 57 -26.89 11.60 -27.49
C ASP A 57 -26.54 10.10 -27.49
N ASN A 58 -26.72 9.48 -28.65
CA ASN A 58 -26.40 8.08 -28.91
C ASN A 58 -24.96 7.89 -29.40
N THR A 59 -24.10 8.91 -29.36
CA THR A 59 -22.71 8.79 -29.88
C THR A 59 -21.90 7.71 -29.17
N TYR A 60 -22.31 7.33 -27.95
CA TYR A 60 -21.75 6.25 -27.15
C TYR A 60 -22.71 5.06 -26.97
N ALA A 61 -23.91 5.08 -27.55
CA ALA A 61 -24.81 3.92 -27.55
C ALA A 61 -24.15 2.79 -28.35
N GLY A 62 -23.88 1.66 -27.68
CA GLY A 62 -23.09 0.56 -28.25
C GLY A 62 -21.58 0.69 -28.07
N LYS A 63 -21.08 1.64 -27.26
CA LYS A 63 -19.66 1.79 -26.91
C LYS A 63 -19.42 1.70 -25.41
N LEU A 64 -19.29 0.49 -24.87
CA LEU A 64 -18.14 0.00 -24.07
C LEU A 64 -18.42 -1.38 -23.45
N ILE A 65 -17.31 -1.97 -23.03
CA ILE A 65 -17.05 -3.39 -22.83
C ILE A 65 -17.18 -3.74 -21.34
N THR A 66 -18.16 -4.58 -21.00
CA THR A 66 -18.11 -5.30 -19.72
C THR A 66 -17.18 -6.49 -19.88
N VAL A 67 -15.98 -6.36 -19.34
CA VAL A 67 -15.03 -7.45 -19.15
C VAL A 67 -15.58 -8.34 -18.03
N THR A 68 -16.27 -9.43 -18.37
CA THR A 68 -16.51 -10.51 -17.39
C THR A 68 -15.19 -11.22 -17.16
N ALA A 69 -14.36 -10.70 -16.27
CA ALA A 69 -13.22 -11.45 -15.76
C ALA A 69 -13.80 -12.67 -15.04
N PRO A 70 -13.49 -13.90 -15.49
CA PRO A 70 -13.67 -15.01 -14.58
C PRO A 70 -12.85 -14.69 -13.32
N SER A 71 -13.40 -15.01 -12.16
CA SER A 71 -12.65 -15.00 -10.91
C SER A 71 -11.71 -16.21 -10.93
N ASN A 72 -10.63 -16.15 -11.70
CA ASN A 72 -9.58 -17.15 -11.65
C ASN A 72 -8.39 -16.56 -10.91
N ASP A 73 -8.16 -17.08 -9.71
CA ASP A 73 -6.88 -17.01 -9.01
C ASP A 73 -5.76 -17.50 -9.94
N VAL A 74 -4.57 -16.92 -9.83
CA VAL A 74 -3.37 -17.55 -10.41
C VAL A 74 -2.99 -18.71 -9.52
N SER A 75 -3.09 -19.92 -10.07
CA SER A 75 -2.41 -21.09 -9.54
C SER A 75 -1.17 -21.36 -10.39
N TYR A 76 -0.07 -21.72 -9.73
CA TYR A 76 1.09 -22.29 -10.39
C TYR A 76 0.71 -23.65 -11.00
N SER A 77 1.33 -24.00 -12.13
CA SER A 77 1.27 -25.37 -12.64
C SER A 77 2.29 -26.25 -11.91
N SER A 78 1.94 -27.51 -11.67
CA SER A 78 2.84 -28.49 -11.05
C SER A 78 2.98 -29.74 -11.91
N GLY A 79 4.21 -30.25 -12.02
CA GLY A 79 4.50 -31.61 -12.43
C GLY A 79 4.90 -32.47 -11.23
N ARG A 80 5.06 -33.77 -11.44
CA ARG A 80 5.42 -34.71 -10.37
C ARG A 80 6.61 -35.57 -10.79
N ILE A 81 7.45 -35.89 -9.81
CA ILE A 81 8.50 -36.90 -9.94
C ILE A 81 8.25 -37.96 -8.87
N THR A 82 8.15 -39.21 -9.30
CA THR A 82 8.06 -40.36 -8.39
C THR A 82 9.31 -41.20 -8.53
N ILE A 83 10.06 -41.34 -7.44
CA ILE A 83 11.17 -42.26 -7.31
C ILE A 83 10.59 -43.66 -7.12
N ASN A 84 10.64 -44.49 -8.15
CA ASN A 84 10.15 -45.88 -8.11
C ASN A 84 11.21 -46.83 -7.52
N ASN A 85 12.49 -46.52 -7.74
CA ASN A 85 13.63 -47.28 -7.24
C ASN A 85 14.79 -46.33 -6.90
N SER A 86 15.30 -46.39 -5.66
CA SER A 86 16.46 -45.57 -5.23
C SER A 86 17.83 -46.15 -5.64
N GLY A 87 17.86 -47.29 -6.33
CA GLY A 87 19.07 -47.94 -6.83
C GLY A 87 19.64 -49.01 -5.90
N SER A 88 20.91 -49.39 -6.13
CA SER A 88 21.63 -50.44 -5.41
C SER A 88 22.75 -49.91 -4.49
N GLY A 89 22.59 -48.71 -3.92
CA GLY A 89 23.63 -48.04 -3.10
C GLY A 89 24.64 -47.21 -3.88
N SER A 90 24.48 -47.08 -5.20
CA SER A 90 25.25 -46.18 -6.08
C SER A 90 24.34 -45.43 -7.06
N GLY A 91 23.06 -45.32 -6.71
CA GLY A 91 22.04 -44.69 -7.53
C GLY A 91 22.18 -43.17 -7.54
N ASN A 92 22.16 -42.58 -8.74
CA ASN A 92 22.35 -41.15 -8.93
C ASN A 92 21.23 -40.54 -9.80
N ILE A 93 20.86 -39.30 -9.51
CA ILE A 93 20.10 -38.42 -10.40
C ILE A 93 21.05 -37.28 -10.80
N THR A 94 21.37 -37.19 -12.08
CA THR A 94 22.43 -36.28 -12.56
C THR A 94 21.90 -34.99 -13.16
N SER A 95 20.65 -34.98 -13.61
CA SER A 95 19.99 -33.82 -14.23
C SER A 95 18.47 -33.98 -14.13
N ILE A 96 17.77 -32.87 -13.92
CA ILE A 96 16.33 -32.76 -14.05
C ILE A 96 16.07 -31.54 -14.92
N THR A 97 15.40 -31.74 -16.04
CA THR A 97 15.07 -30.65 -16.95
C THR A 97 13.57 -30.55 -17.20
N VAL A 98 13.09 -29.32 -17.40
CA VAL A 98 11.68 -28.98 -17.63
C VAL A 98 11.52 -28.17 -18.91
N GLY A 99 10.54 -28.50 -19.75
CA GLY A 99 10.28 -27.77 -20.99
C GLY A 99 9.13 -28.34 -21.81
N PRO A 100 8.70 -27.66 -22.89
CA PRO A 100 7.72 -28.20 -23.82
C PRO A 100 8.25 -29.45 -24.52
N SER A 101 7.34 -30.28 -25.05
CA SER A 101 7.71 -31.47 -25.83
C SER A 101 8.60 -31.08 -27.01
N GLY A 102 9.79 -31.67 -27.09
CA GLY A 102 10.80 -31.35 -28.10
C GLY A 102 11.76 -30.19 -27.76
N GLY A 103 11.61 -29.53 -26.60
CA GLY A 103 12.49 -28.47 -26.12
C GLY A 103 12.09 -27.04 -26.56
N PRO A 104 12.74 -25.99 -26.02
CA PRO A 104 13.94 -26.01 -25.18
C PRO A 104 13.68 -26.43 -23.73
N PHE A 105 14.66 -27.08 -23.11
CA PHE A 105 14.58 -27.53 -21.71
C PHE A 105 15.46 -26.68 -20.78
N VAL A 106 14.96 -26.42 -19.58
CA VAL A 106 15.66 -25.70 -18.49
C VAL A 106 16.10 -26.71 -17.44
N GLU A 107 17.37 -26.67 -17.02
CA GLU A 107 17.88 -27.46 -15.89
C GLU A 107 17.35 -26.87 -14.59
N VAL A 108 16.77 -27.73 -13.74
CA VAL A 108 16.19 -27.33 -12.45
C VAL A 108 16.89 -28.01 -11.26
N LEU A 109 17.83 -28.94 -11.51
CA LEU A 109 18.59 -29.58 -10.45
C LEU A 109 19.95 -28.90 -10.26
N ASN A 110 20.19 -28.38 -9.04
CA ASN A 110 21.50 -27.86 -8.66
C ASN A 110 22.53 -29.00 -8.50
N ASN A 111 23.28 -29.35 -9.55
CA ASN A 111 24.26 -30.44 -9.55
C ASN A 111 23.68 -31.84 -9.27
N SER A 112 24.47 -32.87 -9.56
CA SER A 112 24.07 -34.27 -9.36
C SER A 112 23.82 -34.61 -7.88
N LEU A 113 22.93 -35.57 -7.66
CA LEU A 113 22.69 -36.27 -6.40
C LEU A 113 23.13 -37.73 -6.54
N SER A 114 23.79 -38.27 -5.51
CA SER A 114 24.32 -39.63 -5.52
C SER A 114 24.07 -40.34 -4.20
N ASP A 115 24.11 -41.67 -4.25
CA ASP A 115 24.05 -42.57 -3.09
C ASP A 115 22.76 -42.46 -2.26
N PHE A 116 21.64 -42.77 -2.89
CA PHE A 116 20.35 -42.88 -2.18
C PHE A 116 20.20 -44.16 -1.35
N GLY A 117 21.21 -45.04 -1.30
CA GLY A 117 21.11 -46.37 -0.70
C GLY A 117 20.23 -47.35 -1.50
N SER A 118 20.26 -48.63 -1.09
CA SER A 118 19.48 -49.71 -1.72
C SER A 118 17.98 -49.46 -1.65
N ASN A 119 17.23 -49.85 -2.70
CA ASN A 119 15.79 -49.63 -2.80
C ASN A 119 15.02 -50.03 -1.53
N SER A 120 14.45 -49.04 -0.84
CA SER A 120 13.54 -49.23 0.28
C SER A 120 12.56 -48.07 0.35
N THR A 121 11.45 -48.25 1.05
CA THR A 121 10.46 -47.18 1.26
C THR A 121 11.11 -45.94 1.89
N THR A 122 12.02 -46.13 2.86
CA THR A 122 12.76 -45.04 3.52
C THR A 122 13.70 -44.34 2.55
N ASN A 123 14.48 -45.10 1.78
CA ASN A 123 15.46 -44.54 0.86
C ASN A 123 14.82 -43.80 -0.31
N ARG A 124 13.67 -44.28 -0.81
CA ARG A 124 12.89 -43.54 -1.82
C ARG A 124 12.34 -42.22 -1.28
N ARG A 125 11.92 -42.17 -0.01
CA ARG A 125 11.49 -40.91 0.62
C ARG A 125 12.68 -39.95 0.79
N ASN A 126 13.80 -40.46 1.30
CA ASN A 126 15.00 -39.64 1.49
C ASN A 126 15.53 -39.11 0.16
N ALA A 127 15.48 -39.91 -0.91
CA ALA A 127 15.82 -39.48 -2.26
C ALA A 127 14.90 -38.35 -2.75
N ALA A 128 13.57 -38.49 -2.58
CA ALA A 128 12.62 -37.45 -2.97
C ALA A 128 12.85 -36.14 -2.20
N SER A 129 13.02 -36.21 -0.87
CA SER A 129 13.31 -35.02 -0.05
C SER A 129 14.68 -34.40 -0.36
N ALA A 130 15.67 -35.21 -0.76
CA ALA A 130 16.97 -34.71 -1.20
C ALA A 130 16.89 -34.00 -2.57
N VAL A 131 16.06 -34.49 -3.49
CA VAL A 131 15.77 -33.84 -4.77
C VAL A 131 15.03 -32.52 -4.55
N GLU A 132 14.00 -32.51 -3.72
CA GLU A 132 13.26 -31.29 -3.33
C GLU A 132 14.22 -30.22 -2.80
N ALA A 133 14.97 -30.54 -1.74
CA ALA A 133 15.92 -29.61 -1.14
C ALA A 133 16.96 -29.10 -2.15
N ARG A 134 17.30 -29.92 -3.16
CA ARG A 134 18.26 -29.50 -4.18
C ARG A 134 17.67 -28.56 -5.21
N ILE A 135 16.44 -28.82 -5.68
CA ILE A 135 15.69 -27.91 -6.54
C ILE A 135 15.53 -26.55 -5.84
N ASP A 136 15.07 -26.54 -4.58
CA ASP A 136 14.86 -25.30 -3.82
C ASP A 136 16.15 -24.52 -3.52
N SER A 137 17.30 -25.20 -3.53
CA SER A 137 18.62 -24.58 -3.37
C SER A 137 19.19 -23.98 -4.66
N TYR A 138 18.55 -24.21 -5.82
CA TYR A 138 19.06 -23.75 -7.10
C TYR A 138 18.71 -22.27 -7.34
N LEU A 139 19.56 -21.38 -6.83
CA LEU A 139 19.45 -19.94 -7.07
C LEU A 139 19.97 -19.59 -8.46
N ASN A 140 19.13 -19.69 -9.49
CA ASN A 140 19.33 -18.89 -10.69
C ASN A 140 18.60 -17.54 -10.53
N THR A 141 19.11 -16.50 -11.20
CA THR A 141 18.86 -15.09 -10.87
C THR A 141 17.37 -14.69 -10.88
N ASN A 142 16.89 -14.30 -9.68
CA ASN A 142 15.68 -13.56 -9.27
C ASN A 142 14.50 -13.35 -10.28
N PRO A 143 13.23 -13.69 -9.94
CA PRO A 143 12.74 -14.35 -8.72
C PRO A 143 12.25 -15.78 -8.97
N TRP A 144 13.00 -16.75 -8.43
CA TRP A 144 12.68 -18.17 -8.24
C TRP A 144 12.08 -18.92 -9.45
N GLU A 145 12.98 -19.38 -10.35
CA GLU A 145 12.64 -20.46 -11.27
C GLU A 145 12.45 -21.77 -10.49
N TYR A 146 11.41 -22.53 -10.85
CA TYR A 146 10.95 -23.83 -10.34
C TYR A 146 11.28 -24.20 -8.88
N THR A 147 10.26 -24.33 -8.03
CA THR A 147 10.39 -24.87 -6.66
C THR A 147 9.95 -26.32 -6.58
N ALA A 148 10.23 -27.00 -5.46
CA ALA A 148 9.72 -28.33 -5.19
C ALA A 148 8.98 -28.42 -3.85
N ARG A 149 8.17 -29.47 -3.70
CA ARG A 149 7.43 -29.78 -2.47
C ARG A 149 7.47 -31.27 -2.16
N ASP A 150 7.69 -31.62 -0.89
CA ASP A 150 7.59 -33.00 -0.41
C ASP A 150 6.13 -33.49 -0.46
N ARG A 151 6.01 -34.82 -0.40
CA ARG A 151 4.75 -35.53 -0.21
C ARG A 151 3.95 -34.98 0.96
N GLY A 152 2.64 -34.81 0.76
CA GLY A 152 1.72 -34.39 1.82
C GLY A 152 1.74 -32.88 2.11
N GLN A 153 2.63 -32.10 1.50
CA GLN A 153 2.49 -30.64 1.46
C GLN A 153 1.32 -30.25 0.54
N SER A 154 0.69 -29.10 0.79
CA SER A 154 -0.62 -28.70 0.23
C SER A 154 -0.73 -28.84 -1.30
N GLY A 155 -1.36 -29.90 -1.81
CA GLY A 155 -1.52 -30.17 -3.26
C GLY A 155 -0.58 -31.23 -3.85
N CYS A 156 0.44 -31.67 -3.09
CA CYS A 156 1.30 -32.79 -3.46
C CYS A 156 0.84 -34.10 -2.81
N PRO A 157 0.64 -35.20 -3.57
CA PRO A 157 0.13 -36.45 -3.01
C PRO A 157 0.98 -36.99 -1.87
N ASN A 158 0.33 -37.52 -0.84
CA ASN A 158 1.03 -38.20 0.25
C ASN A 158 1.34 -39.66 -0.12
N THR A 159 2.26 -39.86 -1.07
CA THR A 159 2.68 -41.18 -1.56
C THR A 159 4.19 -41.38 -1.37
N THR A 160 4.66 -42.61 -1.26
CA THR A 160 6.09 -42.89 -1.03
C THR A 160 6.93 -42.47 -2.24
N GLY A 161 7.99 -41.70 -1.98
CA GLY A 161 9.00 -41.35 -2.99
C GLY A 161 8.51 -40.33 -4.02
N ILE A 162 7.43 -39.62 -3.75
CA ILE A 162 6.92 -38.56 -4.63
C ILE A 162 7.42 -37.19 -4.17
N LEU A 163 7.73 -36.34 -5.13
CA LEU A 163 7.80 -34.89 -4.95
C LEU A 163 7.04 -34.19 -6.09
N CYS A 164 6.64 -32.96 -5.85
CA CYS A 164 6.03 -32.10 -6.85
C CYS A 164 7.01 -31.00 -7.23
N VAL A 165 7.12 -30.71 -8.53
CA VAL A 165 7.90 -29.60 -9.06
C VAL A 165 6.91 -28.55 -9.53
N ASP A 166 7.04 -27.33 -9.02
CA ASP A 166 6.13 -26.21 -9.28
C ASP A 166 6.80 -25.21 -10.19
N ALA A 167 6.08 -24.75 -11.20
CA ALA A 167 6.55 -23.66 -12.03
C ALA A 167 6.39 -22.34 -11.25
N PRO A 168 7.12 -21.29 -11.67
CA PRO A 168 6.93 -19.96 -11.08
C PRO A 168 5.45 -19.56 -11.12
N LEU A 169 4.95 -18.97 -10.03
CA LEU A 169 3.56 -18.52 -9.96
C LEU A 169 3.22 -17.54 -11.10
N SER A 170 4.19 -16.75 -11.55
CA SER A 170 4.07 -15.84 -12.69
C SER A 170 3.78 -16.54 -14.02
N ALA A 171 4.15 -17.81 -14.17
CA ALA A 171 3.96 -18.58 -15.39
C ALA A 171 2.50 -19.07 -15.57
N GLY A 172 1.71 -19.12 -14.49
CA GLY A 172 0.30 -19.53 -14.54
C GLY A 172 0.09 -20.87 -15.26
N SER A 173 -0.76 -20.86 -16.29
CA SER A 173 -1.03 -22.03 -17.14
C SER A 173 -0.03 -22.28 -18.27
N ALA A 174 0.94 -21.38 -18.50
CA ALA A 174 1.86 -21.47 -19.63
C ALA A 174 2.68 -22.79 -19.66
N PRO A 175 3.15 -23.33 -18.51
CA PRO A 175 3.88 -24.58 -18.49
C PRO A 175 2.98 -25.82 -18.53
N ASN A 176 1.64 -25.69 -18.59
CA ASN A 176 0.78 -26.87 -18.67
C ASN A 176 1.14 -27.71 -19.90
N GLY A 177 1.38 -29.00 -19.70
CA GLY A 177 1.87 -29.93 -20.72
C GLY A 177 3.39 -30.00 -20.85
N TYR A 178 4.15 -29.18 -20.13
CA TYR A 178 5.61 -29.30 -20.10
C TYR A 178 6.02 -30.63 -19.48
N GLU A 179 7.04 -31.24 -20.07
CA GLU A 179 7.60 -32.51 -19.66
C GLU A 179 8.65 -32.29 -18.56
N ILE A 180 8.75 -33.26 -17.65
CA ILE A 180 9.88 -33.37 -16.72
C ILE A 180 10.74 -34.55 -17.18
N ASN A 181 11.97 -34.26 -17.55
CA ASN A 181 12.97 -35.24 -17.97
C ASN A 181 14.01 -35.41 -16.87
N VAL A 182 14.18 -36.64 -16.40
CA VAL A 182 15.12 -36.98 -15.32
C VAL A 182 16.18 -37.92 -15.84
N THR A 183 17.45 -37.53 -15.69
CA THR A 183 18.59 -38.37 -16.07
C THR A 183 19.10 -39.15 -14.86
N THR A 184 19.10 -40.47 -14.96
CA THR A 184 19.45 -41.39 -13.85
C THR A 184 20.63 -42.30 -14.20
N VAL A 185 21.44 -42.65 -13.19
CA VAL A 185 22.54 -43.63 -13.29
C VAL A 185 22.46 -44.61 -12.11
N GLY A 186 22.98 -45.84 -12.25
CA GLY A 186 23.12 -46.76 -11.12
C GLY A 186 21.82 -47.46 -10.67
N GLY A 187 20.90 -47.73 -11.61
CA GLY A 187 19.69 -48.52 -11.36
C GLY A 187 18.54 -47.77 -10.69
N VAL A 188 18.63 -46.44 -10.57
CA VAL A 188 17.51 -45.58 -10.18
C VAL A 188 16.45 -45.61 -11.28
N SER A 189 15.18 -45.68 -10.90
CA SER A 189 14.07 -45.53 -11.84
C SER A 189 13.04 -44.55 -11.31
N VAL A 190 12.53 -43.72 -12.21
CA VAL A 190 11.62 -42.61 -11.92
C VAL A 190 10.49 -42.58 -12.92
N SER A 191 9.34 -42.06 -12.50
CA SER A 191 8.23 -41.71 -13.39
C SER A 191 7.87 -40.26 -13.16
N THR A 192 7.47 -39.58 -14.24
CA THR A 192 7.11 -38.17 -14.20
C THR A 192 5.69 -37.95 -14.70
N SER A 193 5.08 -36.85 -14.26
CA SER A 193 3.86 -36.33 -14.88
C SER A 193 4.14 -34.95 -15.45
N ALA A 194 3.57 -34.69 -16.62
CA ALA A 194 3.59 -33.35 -17.20
C ALA A 194 2.97 -32.33 -16.24
N PHE A 195 3.38 -31.07 -16.41
CA PHE A 195 2.84 -29.95 -15.66
C PHE A 195 1.34 -29.79 -15.94
N SER A 196 0.57 -29.54 -14.89
CA SER A 196 -0.88 -29.33 -14.99
C SER A 196 -1.39 -28.47 -13.83
N GLY A 197 -2.65 -28.02 -13.93
CA GLY A 197 -3.35 -27.27 -12.87
C GLY A 197 -3.05 -25.77 -12.85
N GLY A 198 -2.07 -25.29 -13.62
CA GLY A 198 -1.79 -23.87 -13.73
C GLY A 198 -2.96 -23.13 -14.37
N GLN A 199 -3.34 -22.00 -13.79
CA GLN A 199 -4.39 -21.11 -14.30
C GLN A 199 -3.74 -19.78 -14.69
N SER A 200 -3.99 -19.34 -15.91
CA SER A 200 -3.63 -17.97 -16.34
C SER A 200 -4.86 -17.10 -16.32
N TYR A 201 -4.66 -15.82 -16.06
CA TYR A 201 -5.68 -14.81 -16.37
C TYR A 201 -5.96 -14.84 -17.87
N SER A 202 -7.19 -15.13 -18.26
CA SER A 202 -7.65 -14.76 -19.59
C SER A 202 -8.05 -13.29 -19.54
N VAL A 203 -7.53 -12.49 -20.47
CA VAL A 203 -8.13 -11.18 -20.75
C VAL A 203 -9.54 -11.47 -21.26
N PRO A 204 -10.60 -10.94 -20.62
CA PRO A 204 -11.95 -11.25 -21.04
C PRO A 204 -12.19 -10.78 -22.46
N THR A 205 -12.60 -11.72 -23.29
CA THR A 205 -12.86 -11.50 -24.72
C THR A 205 -14.32 -11.20 -24.99
N THR A 206 -15.20 -11.47 -24.02
CA THR A 206 -16.64 -11.19 -24.07
C THR A 206 -16.93 -9.84 -23.43
N VAL A 207 -17.73 -9.05 -24.16
CA VAL A 207 -18.05 -7.67 -23.82
C VAL A 207 -19.57 -7.52 -23.79
N THR A 208 -20.14 -7.04 -22.68
CA THR A 208 -21.57 -6.69 -22.61
C THR A 208 -21.74 -5.18 -22.77
N ASN A 209 -22.73 -4.76 -23.56
CA ASN A 209 -23.04 -3.35 -23.80
C ASN A 209 -23.69 -2.70 -22.58
N ILE A 210 -23.31 -1.46 -22.28
CA ILE A 210 -24.02 -0.59 -21.32
C ILE A 210 -25.37 -0.17 -21.92
N GLY A 211 -26.44 -0.17 -21.12
CA GLY A 211 -27.78 0.31 -21.51
C GLY A 211 -27.85 1.84 -21.55
N ALA A 212 -28.77 2.41 -22.34
CA ALA A 212 -28.94 3.86 -22.42
C ALA A 212 -29.37 4.46 -21.06
N GLY A 213 -28.74 5.58 -20.66
CA GLY A 213 -29.20 6.40 -19.52
C GLY A 213 -28.34 6.37 -18.25
N THR A 214 -27.16 5.75 -18.25
CA THR A 214 -26.22 5.80 -17.11
C THR A 214 -25.10 6.82 -17.31
N ALA A 215 -24.56 7.36 -16.21
CA ALA A 215 -23.54 8.41 -16.18
C ALA A 215 -22.28 8.05 -16.98
N ALA A 216 -21.56 9.07 -17.46
CA ALA A 216 -20.37 8.94 -18.29
C ALA A 216 -19.29 8.07 -17.61
N SER A 217 -18.92 6.95 -18.22
CA SER A 217 -17.80 6.12 -17.80
C SER A 217 -16.47 6.73 -18.24
N SER A 218 -15.43 6.57 -17.42
CA SER A 218 -14.04 6.87 -17.77
C SER A 218 -13.64 6.25 -19.12
N SER A 219 -12.96 7.02 -19.96
CA SER A 219 -12.58 6.61 -21.31
C SER A 219 -11.48 5.54 -21.27
N PHE A 220 -11.84 4.27 -21.50
CA PHE A 220 -10.86 3.21 -21.71
C PHE A 220 -10.21 3.36 -23.10
N GLN A 221 -8.87 3.40 -23.14
CA GLN A 221 -8.08 3.37 -24.37
C GLN A 221 -7.30 2.06 -24.43
N ARG A 222 -7.62 1.21 -25.42
CA ARG A 222 -6.81 0.03 -25.73
C ARG A 222 -5.54 0.46 -26.45
N VAL A 223 -4.39 -0.02 -25.97
CA VAL A 223 -3.09 0.15 -26.62
C VAL A 223 -2.56 -1.24 -26.96
N ASP A 224 -2.30 -1.49 -28.24
CA ASP A 224 -1.68 -2.72 -28.70
C ASP A 224 -0.17 -2.49 -28.93
N ILE A 225 0.67 -3.25 -28.23
CA ILE A 225 2.13 -3.24 -28.42
C ILE A 225 2.47 -4.32 -29.45
N VAL A 226 2.64 -3.91 -30.72
CA VAL A 226 2.91 -4.80 -31.85
C VAL A 226 4.26 -4.49 -32.51
N PRO A 227 4.96 -5.50 -33.06
CA PRO A 227 6.27 -5.30 -33.72
C PRO A 227 6.24 -4.34 -34.91
N SER A 228 5.09 -4.16 -35.56
CA SER A 228 4.91 -3.24 -36.69
C SER A 228 4.93 -1.76 -36.28
N THR A 229 4.68 -1.46 -35.01
CA THR A 229 4.75 -0.11 -34.46
C THR A 229 6.13 0.10 -33.86
N THR A 230 6.93 0.96 -34.49
CA THR A 230 8.35 1.12 -34.16
C THR A 230 8.59 2.04 -32.96
N THR A 231 7.65 2.92 -32.64
CA THR A 231 7.72 3.85 -31.50
C THR A 231 6.38 4.00 -30.79
N TYR A 232 6.44 4.20 -29.48
CA TYR A 232 5.31 4.40 -28.57
C TYR A 232 5.49 5.72 -27.81
N PRO A 233 4.41 6.49 -27.55
CA PRO A 233 4.50 7.70 -26.74
C PRO A 233 5.04 7.41 -25.33
N LYS A 234 6.00 8.22 -24.87
CA LYS A 234 6.56 8.13 -23.52
C LYS A 234 5.92 9.20 -22.64
N ALA A 235 5.37 8.79 -21.49
CA ALA A 235 4.94 9.72 -20.46
C ALA A 235 6.13 10.55 -19.93
N THR A 236 5.92 11.82 -19.61
CA THR A 236 6.97 12.75 -19.18
C THR A 236 7.68 12.30 -17.90
N THR A 237 7.01 11.52 -17.05
CA THR A 237 7.56 10.97 -15.80
C THR A 237 8.42 9.71 -16.00
N ARG A 238 8.45 9.12 -17.20
CA ARG A 238 9.21 7.90 -17.50
C ARG A 238 10.65 8.18 -17.95
N VAL A 239 11.59 7.55 -17.25
CA VAL A 239 13.04 7.71 -17.45
C VAL A 239 13.71 6.53 -18.18
N ASP A 240 12.95 5.47 -18.48
CA ASP A 240 13.47 4.17 -18.90
C ASP A 240 13.62 3.99 -20.42
N CYS A 241 13.19 4.96 -21.24
CA CYS A 241 13.44 4.96 -22.69
C CYS A 241 14.49 6.00 -23.06
N GLY A 242 15.57 5.55 -23.71
CA GLY A 242 16.88 6.20 -23.65
C GLY A 242 17.38 6.83 -24.94
N THR A 243 16.66 6.72 -26.06
CA THR A 243 17.23 7.07 -27.38
C THR A 243 16.57 8.26 -28.07
N THR A 244 15.27 8.49 -27.85
CA THR A 244 14.52 9.57 -28.52
C THR A 244 13.63 10.32 -27.51
N PRO A 245 13.71 11.66 -27.42
CA PRO A 245 12.83 12.42 -26.54
C PRO A 245 11.35 12.13 -26.82
N GLY A 246 10.57 11.82 -25.78
CA GLY A 246 9.12 11.66 -25.86
C GLY A 246 8.61 10.33 -26.43
N VAL A 247 9.48 9.38 -26.80
CA VAL A 247 9.03 8.05 -27.28
C VAL A 247 9.88 6.90 -26.74
N CYS A 248 9.31 5.70 -26.77
CA CYS A 248 9.93 4.41 -26.48
C CYS A 248 9.92 3.55 -27.74
N THR A 249 11.00 2.81 -28.00
CA THR A 249 11.02 1.78 -29.04
C THR A 249 10.11 0.61 -28.67
N TYR A 250 9.75 -0.23 -29.65
CA TYR A 250 9.02 -1.48 -29.38
C TYR A 250 9.69 -2.35 -28.31
N ALA A 251 11.02 -2.50 -28.36
CA ALA A 251 11.74 -3.32 -27.37
C ALA A 251 11.68 -2.71 -25.96
N GLU A 252 11.88 -1.40 -25.83
CA GLU A 252 11.76 -0.68 -24.55
C GLU A 252 10.32 -0.78 -24.00
N GLU A 253 9.30 -0.64 -24.86
CA GLU A 253 7.91 -0.72 -24.42
C GLU A 253 7.48 -2.15 -24.07
N MET A 254 8.02 -3.17 -24.75
CA MET A 254 7.85 -4.58 -24.36
C MET A 254 8.49 -4.88 -22.99
N THR A 255 9.66 -4.32 -22.69
CA THR A 255 10.27 -4.43 -21.35
C THR A 255 9.43 -3.73 -20.29
N ASN A 256 8.92 -2.53 -20.57
CA ASN A 256 8.01 -1.84 -19.67
C ASN A 256 6.73 -2.64 -19.41
N PHE A 257 6.12 -3.19 -20.46
CA PHE A 257 4.95 -4.06 -20.33
C PHE A 257 5.27 -5.31 -19.52
N ALA A 258 6.43 -5.95 -19.72
CA ALA A 258 6.85 -7.09 -18.91
C ALA A 258 7.00 -6.73 -17.42
N ASN A 259 7.55 -5.56 -17.11
CA ASN A 259 7.65 -5.05 -15.73
C ASN A 259 6.27 -4.78 -15.13
N TRP A 260 5.39 -4.06 -15.85
CA TRP A 260 4.01 -3.85 -15.43
C TRP A 260 3.29 -5.18 -15.20
N TYR A 261 3.42 -6.11 -16.15
CA TYR A 261 2.82 -7.42 -16.05
C TYR A 261 3.34 -8.13 -14.83
N ALA A 262 4.64 -8.25 -14.60
CA ALA A 262 5.20 -8.97 -13.46
C ALA A 262 4.80 -8.37 -12.09
N TYR A 263 4.81 -7.05 -11.97
CA TYR A 263 4.81 -6.36 -10.67
C TYR A 263 3.57 -5.52 -10.35
N TYR A 264 2.72 -5.19 -11.33
CA TYR A 264 1.68 -4.17 -11.17
C TYR A 264 0.32 -4.51 -11.82
N ARG A 265 0.19 -5.60 -12.60
CA ARG A 265 -1.06 -5.92 -13.33
C ARG A 265 -2.28 -6.22 -12.45
N THR A 266 -2.07 -6.56 -11.18
CA THR A 266 -3.16 -6.72 -10.20
C THR A 266 -2.99 -5.76 -9.03
N ARG A 267 -4.09 -5.44 -8.34
CA ARG A 267 -4.06 -4.61 -7.12
C ARG A 267 -3.12 -5.18 -6.06
N MET A 268 -3.13 -6.49 -5.89
CA MET A 268 -2.23 -7.19 -4.96
C MET A 268 -0.76 -7.13 -5.35
N GLN A 269 -0.44 -7.26 -6.62
CA GLN A 269 0.94 -7.11 -7.08
C GLN A 269 1.39 -5.67 -6.90
N THR A 270 0.53 -4.71 -7.23
CA THR A 270 0.79 -3.29 -7.00
C THR A 270 1.06 -2.99 -5.52
N MET A 271 0.23 -3.49 -4.61
CA MET A 271 0.45 -3.36 -3.17
C MET A 271 1.74 -4.03 -2.69
N LYS A 272 2.01 -5.27 -3.13
CA LYS A 272 3.25 -5.99 -2.78
C LYS A 272 4.49 -5.24 -3.26
N SER A 273 4.46 -4.70 -4.47
CA SER A 273 5.58 -3.96 -5.07
C SER A 273 5.79 -2.61 -4.38
N ALA A 274 4.73 -1.83 -4.16
CA ALA A 274 4.80 -0.52 -3.52
C ALA A 274 5.21 -0.62 -2.05
N ALA A 275 4.53 -1.46 -1.25
CA ALA A 275 4.92 -1.72 0.14
C ALA A 275 6.33 -2.34 0.22
N GLY A 276 6.65 -3.21 -0.75
CA GLY A 276 7.97 -3.79 -0.94
C GLY A 276 9.07 -2.73 -1.00
N GLN A 277 8.84 -1.66 -1.75
CA GLN A 277 9.80 -0.56 -1.94
C GLN A 277 9.78 0.43 -0.76
N SER A 278 8.62 0.90 -0.33
CA SER A 278 8.51 1.95 0.70
C SER A 278 9.10 1.53 2.05
N PHE A 279 8.99 0.25 2.41
CA PHE A 279 9.48 -0.28 3.68
C PHE A 279 10.98 -0.65 3.65
N LEU A 280 11.69 -0.55 2.51
CA LEU A 280 13.13 -0.83 2.43
C LEU A 280 13.94 0.08 3.35
N SER A 281 13.55 1.35 3.43
CA SER A 281 14.26 2.39 4.20
C SER A 281 14.10 2.27 5.73
N LEU A 282 13.20 1.41 6.21
CA LEU A 282 13.03 1.18 7.64
C LEU A 282 14.11 0.23 8.16
N ASN A 283 14.67 0.58 9.32
CA ASN A 283 15.72 -0.15 10.01
C ASN A 283 15.24 -0.55 11.43
N ASN A 284 16.15 -1.05 12.25
CA ASN A 284 15.87 -1.50 13.61
C ASN A 284 15.53 -0.38 14.62
N GLU A 285 15.43 0.88 14.18
CA GLU A 285 14.85 1.97 14.98
C GLU A 285 13.33 1.88 15.07
N TYR A 286 12.70 1.06 14.21
CA TYR A 286 11.27 0.83 14.18
C TYR A 286 10.92 -0.54 14.71
N ARG A 287 9.71 -0.65 15.26
CA ARG A 287 9.05 -1.92 15.52
C ARG A 287 7.94 -2.10 14.50
N LEU A 288 7.88 -3.26 13.86
CA LEU A 288 6.95 -3.53 12.77
C LEU A 288 6.30 -4.89 12.93
N GLY A 289 4.98 -4.93 12.76
CA GLY A 289 4.16 -6.13 12.73
C GLY A 289 3.41 -6.25 11.41
N PHE A 290 2.61 -7.30 11.27
CA PHE A 290 1.79 -7.52 10.09
C PHE A 290 0.49 -8.21 10.48
N THR A 291 -0.64 -7.74 9.95
CA THR A 291 -1.87 -8.53 9.96
C THR A 291 -2.70 -8.27 8.72
N THR A 292 -3.59 -9.22 8.39
CA THR A 292 -4.63 -8.99 7.38
C THR A 292 -5.95 -8.67 8.06
N ILE A 293 -6.81 -7.90 7.39
CA ILE A 293 -8.12 -7.48 7.91
C ILE A 293 -9.06 -8.65 8.29
N ASN A 294 -8.89 -9.79 7.63
CA ASN A 294 -9.66 -11.02 7.89
C ASN A 294 -9.06 -11.92 8.98
N ASN A 295 -7.97 -11.51 9.63
CA ASN A 295 -7.33 -12.31 10.67
C ASN A 295 -8.09 -12.24 12.00
N THR A 296 -8.28 -13.40 12.64
CA THR A 296 -8.95 -13.54 13.94
C THR A 296 -8.12 -14.29 14.98
N SER A 297 -6.92 -14.76 14.61
CA SER A 297 -6.01 -15.48 15.50
C SER A 297 -4.66 -14.77 15.58
N PHE A 298 -4.22 -14.46 16.80
CA PHE A 298 -3.05 -13.62 17.05
C PHE A 298 -1.97 -14.32 17.89
N SER A 299 -2.09 -15.63 18.09
CA SER A 299 -1.12 -16.44 18.83
C SER A 299 0.09 -16.85 17.98
N GLY A 300 1.30 -16.60 18.47
CA GLY A 300 2.56 -17.02 17.83
C GLY A 300 2.87 -16.29 16.52
N THR A 301 3.88 -16.74 15.77
CA THR A 301 4.25 -16.25 14.42
C THR A 301 3.70 -17.14 13.29
N SER A 302 2.96 -18.18 13.66
CA SER A 302 2.56 -19.31 12.81
C SER A 302 1.20 -19.07 12.15
N GLY A 303 1.19 -18.18 11.16
CA GLY A 303 0.10 -18.03 10.18
C GLY A 303 0.51 -17.08 9.07
N SER A 304 0.02 -17.23 7.84
CA SER A 304 0.31 -16.27 6.77
C SER A 304 -0.22 -14.87 7.07
N ARG A 305 -1.17 -14.73 8.01
CA ARG A 305 -1.95 -13.51 8.24
C ARG A 305 -1.58 -12.69 9.48
N TRP A 306 -0.54 -13.10 10.22
CA TRP A 306 -0.12 -12.44 11.46
C TRP A 306 1.40 -12.52 11.67
N LEU A 307 1.96 -11.41 12.13
CA LEU A 307 3.30 -11.26 12.66
C LEU A 307 3.23 -10.23 13.79
N ALA A 308 3.59 -10.65 15.00
CA ALA A 308 3.63 -9.75 16.15
C ALA A 308 4.62 -8.60 15.95
N LEU A 309 4.36 -7.46 16.60
CA LEU A 309 5.26 -6.31 16.64
C LEU A 309 6.56 -6.70 17.34
N SER A 310 7.69 -6.48 16.66
CA SER A 310 9.04 -6.65 17.18
C SER A 310 9.98 -5.63 16.54
N ALA A 311 11.16 -5.41 17.14
CA ALA A 311 12.21 -4.61 16.53
C ALA A 311 12.51 -5.11 15.11
N LEU A 312 12.64 -4.19 14.15
CA LEU A 312 12.84 -4.50 12.74
C LEU A 312 14.31 -4.83 12.44
N ASP A 313 14.84 -5.84 13.13
CA ASP A 313 16.11 -6.47 12.78
C ASP A 313 16.00 -7.27 11.46
N SER A 314 17.11 -7.89 11.03
CA SER A 314 17.13 -8.68 9.80
C SER A 314 16.11 -9.82 9.79
N THR A 315 15.87 -10.46 10.93
CA THR A 315 14.96 -11.61 11.06
C THR A 315 13.51 -11.18 11.01
N GLN A 316 13.14 -10.12 11.73
CA GLN A 316 11.81 -9.54 11.69
C GLN A 316 11.50 -8.97 10.30
N LYS A 317 12.47 -8.29 9.67
CA LYS A 317 12.33 -7.74 8.32
C LYS A 317 12.11 -8.85 7.28
N GLN A 318 12.89 -9.92 7.33
CA GLN A 318 12.69 -11.09 6.47
C GLN A 318 11.31 -11.74 6.71
N SER A 319 10.90 -11.88 7.97
CA SER A 319 9.59 -12.43 8.32
C SER A 319 8.45 -11.58 7.79
N TRP A 320 8.56 -10.25 7.91
CA TRP A 320 7.57 -9.31 7.41
C TRP A 320 7.43 -9.37 5.89
N TYR A 321 8.54 -9.33 5.14
CA TYR A 321 8.51 -9.49 3.68
C TYR A 321 7.95 -10.86 3.27
N SER A 322 8.32 -11.93 3.99
CA SER A 322 7.78 -13.27 3.73
C SER A 322 6.26 -13.30 3.92
N LYS A 323 5.72 -12.63 4.95
CA LYS A 323 4.26 -12.48 5.09
C LYS A 323 3.69 -11.65 3.96
N LEU A 324 4.21 -10.46 3.67
CA LEU A 324 3.70 -9.56 2.64
C LEU A 324 3.58 -10.28 1.27
N TYR A 325 4.65 -10.94 0.83
CA TYR A 325 4.67 -11.60 -0.48
C TYR A 325 3.87 -12.90 -0.53
N ALA A 326 3.62 -13.54 0.61
CA ALA A 326 2.75 -14.73 0.70
C ALA A 326 1.24 -14.40 0.69
N GLN A 327 0.84 -13.13 0.76
CA GLN A 327 -0.59 -12.79 0.81
C GLN A 327 -1.34 -13.14 -0.47
N ASN A 328 -2.53 -13.72 -0.29
CA ASN A 328 -3.52 -13.97 -1.35
C ASN A 328 -4.88 -13.39 -0.90
N PRO A 329 -5.48 -12.47 -1.67
CA PRO A 329 -6.72 -11.80 -1.26
C PRO A 329 -7.86 -12.80 -1.27
N SER A 330 -8.65 -12.81 -0.20
CA SER A 330 -9.84 -13.66 -0.08
C SER A 330 -10.74 -13.15 1.03
N GLY A 331 -12.05 -13.32 0.85
CA GLY A 331 -13.06 -13.01 1.86
C GLY A 331 -13.61 -11.58 1.78
N SER A 332 -14.21 -11.17 2.89
CA SER A 332 -14.85 -9.86 3.11
C SER A 332 -13.82 -8.75 3.42
N THR A 333 -14.30 -7.53 3.64
CA THR A 333 -13.51 -6.34 3.98
C THR A 333 -13.91 -5.79 5.36
N PRO A 334 -13.71 -6.53 6.48
CA PRO A 334 -14.22 -6.18 7.80
C PRO A 334 -13.36 -5.13 8.52
N LEU A 335 -13.18 -3.94 7.92
CA LEU A 335 -12.23 -2.93 8.39
C LEU A 335 -12.49 -2.47 9.82
N ARG A 336 -13.77 -2.28 10.20
CA ARG A 336 -14.14 -1.83 11.55
C ARG A 336 -13.67 -2.80 12.63
N LEU A 337 -13.91 -4.11 12.44
CA LEU A 337 -13.43 -5.15 13.34
C LEU A 337 -11.91 -5.34 13.27
N ALA A 338 -11.30 -5.14 12.10
CA ALA A 338 -9.85 -5.23 11.95
C ALA A 338 -9.13 -4.12 12.73
N LEU A 339 -9.63 -2.89 12.63
CA LEU A 339 -9.08 -1.73 13.35
C LEU A 339 -9.31 -1.85 14.86
N ASP A 340 -10.50 -2.34 15.29
CA ASP A 340 -10.80 -2.63 16.69
C ASP A 340 -9.78 -3.61 17.30
N ARG A 341 -9.41 -4.68 16.57
CA ARG A 341 -8.37 -5.62 17.02
C ARG A 341 -7.00 -4.97 17.17
N MET A 342 -6.63 -4.03 16.29
CA MET A 342 -5.36 -3.29 16.43
C MET A 342 -5.41 -2.32 17.61
N GLY A 343 -6.56 -1.71 17.88
CA GLY A 343 -6.79 -0.95 19.11
C GLY A 343 -6.62 -1.82 20.37
N GLN A 344 -7.24 -3.00 20.40
CA GLN A 344 -7.10 -3.99 21.49
C GLN A 344 -5.64 -4.47 21.65
N LEU A 345 -4.89 -4.56 20.56
CA LEU A 345 -3.46 -4.90 20.60
C LEU A 345 -2.70 -3.84 21.40
N TYR A 346 -2.88 -2.56 21.09
CA TYR A 346 -2.22 -1.47 21.81
C TYR A 346 -2.75 -1.25 23.22
N GLU A 347 -4.02 -1.55 23.48
CA GLU A 347 -4.61 -1.59 24.83
C GLU A 347 -4.08 -2.78 25.65
N GLY A 348 -3.53 -3.82 25.00
CA GLY A 348 -3.07 -5.03 25.66
C GLY A 348 -4.21 -5.98 26.07
N THR A 349 -5.37 -5.87 25.44
CA THR A 349 -6.57 -6.69 25.67
C THR A 349 -6.78 -7.74 24.58
N LEU A 350 -6.03 -7.66 23.47
CA LEU A 350 -6.14 -8.61 22.36
C LEU A 350 -5.63 -10.01 22.74
N SER A 351 -6.54 -10.98 22.76
CA SER A 351 -6.22 -12.36 23.13
C SER A 351 -5.19 -13.01 22.20
N GLY A 352 -4.15 -13.62 22.80
CA GLY A 352 -3.10 -14.36 22.10
C GLY A 352 -1.96 -13.49 21.54
N ALA A 353 -2.14 -12.17 21.46
CA ALA A 353 -1.09 -11.27 21.02
C ALA A 353 -0.16 -10.85 22.19
N PRO A 354 1.15 -10.71 21.96
CA PRO A 354 2.04 -10.09 22.94
C PRO A 354 1.70 -8.59 23.08
N ASN A 355 1.93 -8.06 24.27
CA ASN A 355 1.73 -6.65 24.54
C ASN A 355 2.79 -5.81 23.79
N PRO A 356 2.40 -4.86 22.92
CA PRO A 356 3.35 -4.13 22.08
C PRO A 356 3.91 -2.86 22.74
N ILE A 357 3.31 -2.32 23.82
CA ILE A 357 3.78 -1.06 24.42
C ILE A 357 4.87 -1.37 25.43
N GLU A 358 6.10 -1.00 25.09
CA GLU A 358 7.30 -1.27 25.89
C GLU A 358 7.71 -0.08 26.78
N TYR A 359 7.33 1.13 26.37
CA TYR A 359 7.66 2.40 27.01
C TYR A 359 6.44 3.31 27.03
N SER A 360 6.31 4.11 28.09
CA SER A 360 5.26 5.13 28.21
C SER A 360 5.30 6.17 27.08
N CYS A 361 6.49 6.58 26.63
CA CYS A 361 6.63 7.56 25.56
C CYS A 361 6.46 6.97 24.14
N GLN A 362 6.14 5.68 24.02
CA GLN A 362 6.06 5.00 22.73
C GLN A 362 4.88 5.50 21.89
N GLN A 363 5.17 6.02 20.70
CA GLN A 363 4.16 6.32 19.68
C GLN A 363 3.72 5.03 18.97
N ASN A 364 2.42 4.87 18.75
CA ASN A 364 1.83 3.67 18.16
C ASN A 364 1.04 4.01 16.90
N PHE A 365 1.30 3.28 15.81
CA PHE A 365 0.76 3.60 14.49
C PHE A 365 0.16 2.37 13.81
N THR A 366 -1.05 2.53 13.28
CA THR A 366 -1.69 1.55 12.40
C THR A 366 -1.80 2.12 10.99
N ILE A 367 -1.31 1.38 9.99
CA ILE A 367 -1.55 1.68 8.57
C ILE A 367 -2.58 0.67 8.06
N LEU A 368 -3.80 1.12 7.82
CA LEU A 368 -4.91 0.32 7.34
C LEU A 368 -5.08 0.52 5.84
N THR A 369 -4.96 -0.55 5.06
CA THR A 369 -5.06 -0.48 3.59
C THR A 369 -6.21 -1.35 3.09
N THR A 370 -6.88 -0.90 2.02
CA THR A 370 -7.99 -1.64 1.38
C THR A 370 -8.06 -1.31 -0.11
N ASP A 371 -8.58 -2.24 -0.91
CA ASP A 371 -8.93 -2.04 -2.32
C ASP A 371 -10.44 -2.05 -2.59
N GLY A 372 -11.24 -1.97 -1.52
CA GLY A 372 -12.70 -2.09 -1.59
C GLY A 372 -13.41 -1.43 -0.41
N TYR A 373 -14.73 -1.34 -0.54
CA TYR A 373 -15.65 -0.83 0.47
C TYR A 373 -15.64 -1.74 1.69
N TRP A 374 -15.59 -1.15 2.89
CA TRP A 374 -15.70 -1.94 4.10
C TRP A 374 -17.10 -2.56 4.22
N ASN A 375 -17.16 -3.72 4.87
CA ASN A 375 -18.39 -4.44 5.18
C ASN A 375 -18.26 -5.21 6.50
N GLY A 376 -19.25 -6.04 6.84
CA GLY A 376 -19.26 -6.79 8.10
C GLY A 376 -19.65 -5.95 9.32
N GLY A 377 -19.44 -6.50 10.51
CA GLY A 377 -19.90 -5.91 11.78
C GLY A 377 -18.98 -4.83 12.35
N THR A 378 -19.30 -4.39 13.56
CA THR A 378 -18.50 -3.51 14.41
C THR A 378 -18.69 -3.91 15.88
N ASN A 379 -17.84 -3.41 16.77
CA ASN A 379 -17.99 -3.60 18.21
C ASN A 379 -18.96 -2.54 18.76
N SER A 380 -20.17 -2.97 19.12
CA SER A 380 -21.21 -2.05 19.57
C SER A 380 -20.88 -1.29 20.85
N SER A 381 -19.92 -1.76 21.64
CA SER A 381 -19.46 -1.10 22.87
C SER A 381 -18.67 0.17 22.60
N ILE A 382 -18.11 0.33 21.40
CA ILE A 382 -17.45 1.58 20.98
C ILE A 382 -18.51 2.67 20.87
N GLY A 383 -19.64 2.41 20.20
CA GLY A 383 -20.64 3.45 19.98
C GLY A 383 -20.15 4.52 18.99
N ASP A 384 -20.87 5.63 18.97
CA ASP A 384 -20.54 6.80 18.17
C ASP A 384 -19.65 7.75 19.00
N GLN A 385 -18.54 8.16 18.41
CA GLN A 385 -17.46 8.89 19.08
C GLN A 385 -17.31 10.33 18.58
N ASP A 386 -17.75 10.60 17.35
CA ASP A 386 -17.54 11.86 16.66
C ASP A 386 -18.84 12.64 16.36
N ASN A 387 -19.99 12.19 16.87
CA ASN A 387 -21.26 12.91 16.82
C ASN A 387 -21.38 14.20 17.65
N VAL A 388 -20.35 14.55 18.41
CA VAL A 388 -20.34 15.76 19.24
C VAL A 388 -18.96 16.41 19.19
N GLU A 389 -18.94 17.73 18.98
CA GLU A 389 -17.73 18.52 19.13
C GLU A 389 -17.26 18.51 20.59
N SER A 390 -16.06 17.99 20.80
CA SER A 390 -15.43 17.82 22.11
C SER A 390 -13.93 18.00 22.01
N THR A 391 -13.43 19.11 22.56
CA THR A 391 -11.98 19.35 22.70
C THR A 391 -11.30 18.27 23.55
N ALA A 392 -12.00 17.70 24.53
CA ALA A 392 -11.51 16.61 25.37
C ALA A 392 -11.33 15.28 24.59
N ARG A 393 -12.05 15.10 23.48
CA ARG A 393 -11.85 13.97 22.56
C ARG A 393 -10.93 14.30 21.40
N PHE A 394 -10.40 15.52 21.35
CA PHE A 394 -9.69 16.06 20.18
C PHE A 394 -10.57 16.03 18.91
N CYS A 395 -11.90 16.08 19.06
CA CYS A 395 -12.82 16.00 17.94
C CYS A 395 -13.60 17.31 17.81
N ASN A 396 -13.42 18.03 16.72
CA ASN A 396 -14.17 19.26 16.45
C ASN A 396 -14.40 19.41 14.96
N ARG A 397 -15.18 20.42 14.56
CA ARG A 397 -15.37 20.69 13.14
C ARG A 397 -14.09 21.17 12.46
N GLU A 398 -13.34 22.05 13.11
CA GLU A 398 -12.16 22.71 12.51
C GLU A 398 -11.07 21.71 12.06
N ASN A 399 -10.86 20.64 12.82
CA ASN A 399 -9.93 19.57 12.48
C ASN A 399 -10.54 18.48 11.58
N GLY A 400 -11.83 18.62 11.23
CA GLY A 400 -12.57 17.71 10.36
C GLY A 400 -13.01 16.42 11.04
N CYS A 401 -12.87 16.28 12.36
CA CYS A 401 -13.29 15.08 13.08
C CYS A 401 -14.82 15.01 13.25
N TYR A 402 -15.47 16.13 13.57
CA TYR A 402 -16.91 16.16 13.81
C TYR A 402 -17.70 15.75 12.56
N ASP A 403 -18.58 14.76 12.72
CA ASP A 403 -19.31 14.14 11.61
C ASP A 403 -20.59 14.91 11.22
N GLY A 404 -21.10 15.79 12.07
CA GLY A 404 -22.40 16.45 11.90
C GLY A 404 -23.56 15.79 12.67
N ASN A 405 -23.26 14.92 13.64
CA ASN A 405 -24.20 14.04 14.34
C ASN A 405 -24.96 13.13 13.35
N LEU A 406 -24.22 12.42 12.51
CA LEU A 406 -24.79 11.61 11.42
C LEU A 406 -25.66 10.49 11.99
N GLY A 407 -26.77 10.21 11.30
CA GLY A 407 -27.72 9.18 11.71
C GLY A 407 -28.33 9.41 13.11
N GLY A 408 -28.18 10.60 13.69
CA GLY A 408 -28.62 10.92 15.05
C GLY A 408 -27.76 10.28 16.15
N GLY A 409 -26.48 10.00 15.89
CA GLY A 409 -25.57 9.40 16.87
C GLY A 409 -25.60 7.87 16.91
N ALA A 410 -26.17 7.24 15.88
CA ALA A 410 -26.37 5.79 15.80
C ALA A 410 -25.46 5.11 14.76
N ALA A 411 -24.73 5.89 13.96
CA ALA A 411 -23.94 5.39 12.84
C ALA A 411 -22.54 4.96 13.31
N GLN A 412 -22.39 3.70 13.73
CA GLN A 412 -21.07 3.18 14.13
C GLN A 412 -20.16 2.99 12.91
N SER A 413 -19.23 3.90 12.72
CA SER A 413 -18.36 4.06 11.56
C SER A 413 -16.97 3.45 11.79
N LEU A 414 -16.12 3.45 10.76
CA LEU A 414 -14.70 3.18 10.92
C LEU A 414 -14.00 4.35 11.63
N ALA A 415 -14.48 5.57 11.40
CA ALA A 415 -13.99 6.77 12.06
C ALA A 415 -14.19 6.76 13.58
N ASP A 416 -15.28 6.17 14.06
CA ASP A 416 -15.53 5.97 15.49
C ASP A 416 -14.49 5.07 16.13
N VAL A 417 -14.16 3.96 15.46
CA VAL A 417 -13.14 3.00 15.94
C VAL A 417 -11.78 3.68 16.03
N ALA A 418 -11.42 4.48 15.01
CA ALA A 418 -10.17 5.23 15.00
C ALA A 418 -10.13 6.25 16.16
N LEU A 419 -11.19 7.04 16.34
CA LEU A 419 -11.27 8.03 17.41
C LEU A 419 -11.21 7.38 18.79
N TYR A 420 -11.95 6.29 19.01
CA TYR A 420 -12.02 5.56 20.28
C TYR A 420 -10.66 5.12 20.82
N TYR A 421 -9.78 4.67 19.92
CA TYR A 421 -8.42 4.25 20.26
C TYR A 421 -7.39 5.39 20.17
N TYR A 422 -7.77 6.53 19.60
CA TYR A 422 -6.95 7.74 19.60
C TYR A 422 -7.12 8.58 20.86
N TYR A 423 -8.35 8.94 21.25
CA TYR A 423 -8.54 9.92 22.35
C TYR A 423 -8.34 9.30 23.73
N ARG A 424 -8.59 8.00 23.87
CA ARG A 424 -8.56 7.30 25.16
C ARG A 424 -7.14 6.90 25.52
N ASP A 425 -6.77 7.08 26.78
CA ASP A 425 -5.58 6.49 27.35
C ASP A 425 -5.71 4.95 27.38
N LEU A 426 -4.88 4.28 26.59
CA LEU A 426 -4.85 2.83 26.46
C LEU A 426 -4.10 2.13 27.61
N ARG A 427 -3.43 2.90 28.49
CA ARG A 427 -2.63 2.39 29.62
C ARG A 427 -2.98 3.12 30.92
N THR A 428 -4.20 2.89 31.41
CA THR A 428 -4.64 3.42 32.72
C THR A 428 -4.46 2.45 33.89
N SER A 429 -4.45 1.13 33.62
CA SER A 429 -4.50 0.11 34.69
C SER A 429 -3.57 -1.10 34.49
N ASN A 430 -2.95 -1.25 33.33
CA ASN A 430 -2.06 -2.37 32.98
C ASN A 430 -0.59 -1.93 32.84
N CYS A 431 -0.16 -1.14 33.82
CA CYS A 431 1.09 -0.39 33.84
C CYS A 431 2.37 -1.23 33.79
N ASN A 432 2.40 -2.42 34.41
CA ASN A 432 3.62 -3.22 34.54
C ASN A 432 3.91 -4.10 33.32
N SER A 433 3.49 -3.66 32.13
CA SER A 433 3.60 -4.44 30.89
C SER A 433 4.81 -4.07 30.03
N GLY A 434 5.59 -3.07 30.43
CA GLY A 434 6.79 -2.63 29.71
C GLY A 434 7.96 -3.59 29.84
N VAL A 435 9.08 -3.25 29.17
CA VAL A 435 10.33 -4.05 29.24
C VAL A 435 10.77 -4.15 30.70
N SER A 436 11.10 -5.38 31.15
CA SER A 436 11.48 -5.67 32.54
C SER A 436 10.42 -5.28 33.59
N GLY A 437 9.14 -5.21 33.20
CA GLY A 437 8.04 -4.80 34.07
C GLY A 437 7.98 -3.30 34.32
N ALA A 438 8.59 -2.49 33.46
CA ALA A 438 8.54 -1.03 33.53
C ALA A 438 7.09 -0.52 33.47
N ASP A 439 6.86 0.58 34.19
CA ASP A 439 5.60 1.32 34.17
C ASP A 439 5.41 2.05 32.84
N VAL A 440 4.33 1.74 32.14
CA VAL A 440 3.94 2.34 30.86
C VAL A 440 2.75 3.31 30.96
N CYS A 441 2.26 3.63 32.15
CA CYS A 441 1.06 4.48 32.37
C CYS A 441 1.38 5.98 32.49
N THR A 442 2.64 6.39 32.38
CA THR A 442 2.99 7.82 32.39
C THR A 442 2.57 8.45 31.06
N ASP A 443 1.74 9.49 31.09
CA ASP A 443 1.35 10.26 29.89
C ASP A 443 2.49 11.16 29.41
N ASN A 444 3.42 10.60 28.65
CA ASN A 444 4.57 11.30 28.07
C ASN A 444 4.85 10.90 26.61
N VAL A 445 3.82 10.47 25.88
CA VAL A 445 3.90 10.32 24.43
C VAL A 445 4.20 11.70 23.82
N PRO A 446 5.21 11.83 22.93
CA PRO A 446 5.54 13.10 22.29
C PRO A 446 4.35 13.71 21.55
N THR A 447 4.05 14.97 21.85
CA THR A 447 2.92 15.71 21.25
C THR A 447 3.39 16.67 20.15
N SER A 448 2.47 17.00 19.25
CA SER A 448 2.64 17.97 18.17
C SER A 448 1.31 18.67 17.86
N THR A 449 1.30 19.68 16.98
CA THR A 449 0.05 20.28 16.50
C THR A 449 -0.86 19.27 15.81
N LYS A 450 -0.28 18.29 15.10
CA LYS A 450 -1.03 17.23 14.43
C LYS A 450 -1.51 16.15 15.40
N ASP A 451 -0.80 15.96 16.50
CA ASP A 451 -1.02 14.89 17.47
C ASP A 451 -0.86 15.41 18.90
N PRO A 452 -1.90 16.06 19.45
CA PRO A 452 -1.82 16.71 20.75
C PRO A 452 -1.97 15.76 21.95
N ASN A 453 -2.20 14.46 21.76
CA ASN A 453 -2.50 13.53 22.86
C ASN A 453 -1.22 13.00 23.56
N PRO A 454 -0.98 13.31 24.84
CA PRO A 454 0.20 12.82 25.57
C PRO A 454 0.04 11.40 26.13
N ALA A 455 -1.17 10.85 26.15
CA ALA A 455 -1.44 9.51 26.66
C ALA A 455 -1.09 8.42 25.65
N GLN A 456 -0.97 7.16 26.08
CA GLN A 456 -0.73 6.06 25.15
C GLN A 456 -1.97 5.85 24.28
N HIS A 457 -1.83 6.08 22.98
CA HIS A 457 -2.92 6.02 22.01
C HIS A 457 -2.48 5.38 20.69
N MET A 458 -3.44 5.08 19.81
CA MET A 458 -3.22 4.60 18.45
C MET A 458 -3.47 5.71 17.43
N THR A 459 -2.45 6.11 16.67
CA THR A 459 -2.62 6.95 15.48
C THR A 459 -2.93 6.07 14.26
N THR A 460 -3.93 6.44 13.46
CA THR A 460 -4.42 5.64 12.33
C THR A 460 -4.19 6.34 11.00
N PHE A 461 -3.43 5.71 10.11
CA PHE A 461 -3.31 6.07 8.70
C PHE A 461 -4.15 5.12 7.86
N THR A 462 -4.78 5.64 6.80
CA THR A 462 -5.60 4.83 5.92
C THR A 462 -5.20 4.99 4.46
N LEU A 463 -5.33 3.92 3.68
CA LEU A 463 -5.05 3.93 2.25
C LEU A 463 -6.13 3.19 1.47
N GLY A 464 -6.75 3.89 0.51
CA GLY A 464 -7.63 3.31 -0.49
C GLY A 464 -6.87 3.05 -1.80
N LEU A 465 -6.98 1.83 -2.34
CA LEU A 465 -6.37 1.46 -3.62
C LEU A 465 -7.42 1.31 -4.73
N GLY A 466 -7.47 2.30 -5.62
CA GLY A 466 -8.34 2.30 -6.79
C GLY A 466 -9.83 2.33 -6.44
N VAL A 467 -10.17 3.01 -5.34
CA VAL A 467 -11.54 3.21 -4.87
C VAL A 467 -11.78 4.69 -4.61
N ASP A 468 -12.92 5.19 -5.09
CA ASP A 468 -13.33 6.57 -4.89
C ASP A 468 -14.57 6.61 -3.97
N GLY A 469 -14.64 7.67 -3.15
CA GLY A 469 -15.81 8.00 -2.35
C GLY A 469 -16.79 8.89 -3.11
N VAL A 470 -17.85 9.34 -2.43
CA VAL A 470 -18.71 10.39 -2.97
C VAL A 470 -18.06 11.77 -2.86
N MET A 471 -17.10 11.94 -1.95
CA MET A 471 -16.30 13.16 -1.84
C MET A 471 -15.12 13.12 -2.81
N THR A 472 -14.77 14.27 -3.35
CA THR A 472 -13.60 14.45 -4.22
C THR A 472 -12.34 14.58 -3.36
N PHE A 473 -11.50 13.55 -3.39
CA PHE A 473 -10.20 13.58 -2.72
C PHE A 473 -9.20 14.49 -3.44
N ARG A 474 -8.32 15.12 -2.66
CA ARG A 474 -7.15 15.86 -3.12
C ARG A 474 -6.00 15.63 -2.14
N GLU A 475 -4.77 15.50 -2.63
CA GLU A 475 -3.62 15.16 -1.79
C GLU A 475 -3.30 16.22 -0.71
N ASP A 476 -3.56 17.49 -0.99
CA ASP A 476 -3.33 18.63 -0.10
C ASP A 476 -4.56 18.97 0.77
N TYR A 477 -5.48 18.02 1.00
CA TYR A 477 -6.77 18.30 1.66
C TYR A 477 -6.64 18.95 3.04
N GLU A 478 -5.58 18.65 3.79
CA GLU A 478 -5.34 19.18 5.13
C GLU A 478 -5.07 20.70 5.12
N THR A 479 -4.39 21.21 4.07
CA THR A 479 -3.95 22.60 3.98
C THR A 479 -4.74 23.41 2.96
N ALA A 480 -5.42 22.76 2.02
CA ALA A 480 -6.18 23.41 0.95
C ALA A 480 -7.23 24.39 1.50
N SER A 481 -7.39 25.56 0.89
CA SER A 481 -8.46 26.52 1.26
C SER A 481 -9.75 26.32 0.45
N ALA A 482 -9.88 25.18 -0.23
CA ALA A 482 -11.03 24.81 -1.06
C ALA A 482 -11.11 23.28 -1.23
N GLY A 483 -12.28 22.80 -1.67
CA GLY A 483 -12.56 21.38 -1.87
C GLY A 483 -13.47 20.81 -0.80
N ASP A 484 -13.79 19.52 -0.92
CA ASP A 484 -14.84 18.88 -0.13
C ASP A 484 -14.50 18.83 1.36
N PHE A 485 -13.29 18.38 1.72
CA PHE A 485 -12.84 18.40 3.12
C PHE A 485 -12.72 19.82 3.71
N TYR A 486 -12.36 20.82 2.90
CA TYR A 486 -12.39 22.22 3.35
C TYR A 486 -13.82 22.66 3.73
N ARG A 487 -14.82 22.25 2.95
CA ARG A 487 -16.23 22.55 3.25
C ARG A 487 -16.72 21.85 4.51
N ILE A 488 -16.30 20.61 4.75
CA ILE A 488 -16.56 19.88 6.01
C ILE A 488 -16.07 20.69 7.21
N ARG A 489 -14.77 21.03 7.23
CA ARG A 489 -14.15 21.68 8.39
C ARG A 489 -14.59 23.12 8.65
N THR A 490 -15.18 23.77 7.64
CA THR A 490 -15.71 25.14 7.77
C THR A 490 -17.23 25.18 7.94
N GLY A 491 -17.91 24.04 7.86
CA GLY A 491 -19.38 23.98 7.86
C GLY A 491 -19.98 24.75 6.68
N ALA A 492 -19.30 24.76 5.53
CA ALA A 492 -19.80 25.40 4.32
C ALA A 492 -21.02 24.65 3.76
N THR A 493 -21.63 25.15 2.70
CA THR A 493 -22.77 24.51 2.03
C THR A 493 -22.42 24.14 0.58
N GLY A 494 -23.32 23.42 -0.10
CA GLY A 494 -23.18 23.11 -1.53
C GLY A 494 -22.38 21.84 -1.85
N CYS A 495 -22.37 20.87 -0.94
CA CYS A 495 -21.87 19.53 -1.20
C CYS A 495 -22.88 18.71 -2.00
N SER A 496 -22.41 17.86 -2.93
CA SER A 496 -23.30 17.11 -3.83
C SER A 496 -24.07 15.98 -3.14
N TRP A 497 -23.59 15.51 -1.99
CA TRP A 497 -24.15 14.37 -1.25
C TRP A 497 -25.07 14.76 -0.09
N THR A 498 -25.13 16.03 0.30
CA THR A 498 -25.99 16.50 1.40
C THR A 498 -26.59 17.86 1.12
N ALA A 499 -27.81 18.08 1.62
CA ALA A 499 -28.47 19.38 1.58
C ALA A 499 -28.15 20.16 2.87
N GLY A 500 -27.78 21.43 2.73
CA GLY A 500 -27.43 22.28 3.88
C GLY A 500 -25.94 22.28 4.20
N THR A 501 -25.60 22.19 5.49
CA THR A 501 -24.22 22.12 5.96
C THR A 501 -23.53 20.88 5.38
N CYS A 502 -22.33 21.08 4.87
CA CYS A 502 -21.45 20.02 4.42
C CYS A 502 -20.93 19.27 5.64
N ASP A 503 -21.45 18.07 5.79
CA ASP A 503 -21.06 17.06 6.78
C ASP A 503 -20.55 15.81 6.08
N TRP A 504 -19.88 14.94 6.84
CA TRP A 504 -19.34 13.71 6.28
C TRP A 504 -20.48 12.86 5.69
N PRO A 505 -20.29 12.13 4.58
CA PRO A 505 -21.30 11.24 4.05
C PRO A 505 -21.63 10.14 5.07
N VAL A 506 -22.93 9.88 5.30
CA VAL A 506 -23.38 8.82 6.23
C VAL A 506 -22.77 7.47 5.83
N PRO A 507 -21.90 6.87 6.68
CA PRO A 507 -21.20 5.65 6.32
C PRO A 507 -22.16 4.49 6.05
N ALA A 508 -21.90 3.72 4.99
CA ALA A 508 -22.72 2.57 4.61
C ALA A 508 -21.87 1.47 3.98
N ALA A 509 -22.02 0.24 4.49
CA ALA A 509 -21.31 -0.93 4.00
C ALA A 509 -21.53 -1.14 2.50
N ASP A 510 -20.50 -1.58 1.79
CA ASP A 510 -20.56 -1.91 0.36
C ASP A 510 -21.00 -0.74 -0.56
N THR A 511 -20.74 0.52 -0.15
CA THR A 511 -21.02 1.73 -0.95
C THR A 511 -19.81 2.67 -1.02
N GLU A 512 -19.81 3.65 -1.94
CA GLU A 512 -18.74 4.67 -2.01
C GLU A 512 -18.53 5.42 -0.69
N ARG A 513 -19.59 5.59 0.11
CA ARG A 513 -19.52 6.24 1.43
C ARG A 513 -18.62 5.51 2.42
N ALA A 514 -18.36 4.22 2.21
CA ALA A 514 -17.38 3.48 3.00
C ALA A 514 -15.92 3.93 2.76
N VAL A 515 -15.64 4.50 1.59
CA VAL A 515 -14.33 5.10 1.27
C VAL A 515 -14.21 6.48 1.92
N ASP A 516 -15.29 7.26 1.95
CA ASP A 516 -15.30 8.53 2.67
C ASP A 516 -15.12 8.31 4.18
N ASP A 517 -15.72 7.26 4.74
CA ASP A 517 -15.49 6.84 6.14
C ASP A 517 -14.05 6.33 6.38
N LEU A 518 -13.41 5.73 5.37
CA LEU A 518 -11.98 5.40 5.44
C LEU A 518 -11.11 6.66 5.53
N TRP A 519 -11.46 7.72 4.81
CA TRP A 519 -10.81 9.02 4.93
C TRP A 519 -11.06 9.65 6.30
N HIS A 520 -12.32 9.66 6.74
CA HIS A 520 -12.72 10.16 8.05
C HIS A 520 -11.99 9.44 9.18
N ALA A 521 -11.78 8.12 9.07
CA ALA A 521 -11.00 7.35 10.04
C ALA A 521 -9.53 7.76 10.16
N ALA A 522 -8.88 8.17 9.07
CA ALA A 522 -7.54 8.75 9.18
C ALA A 522 -7.56 10.11 9.89
N VAL A 523 -8.58 10.93 9.65
CA VAL A 523 -8.75 12.24 10.31
C VAL A 523 -8.98 12.05 11.81
N ASN A 524 -9.94 11.20 12.18
CA ASN A 524 -10.28 10.86 13.56
C ASN A 524 -9.15 10.17 14.32
N GLY A 525 -8.36 9.36 13.62
CA GLY A 525 -7.16 8.74 14.17
C GLY A 525 -5.91 9.63 14.11
N HIS A 526 -6.05 10.92 13.78
CA HIS A 526 -4.97 11.89 13.66
C HIS A 526 -3.81 11.47 12.74
N GLY A 527 -4.06 10.61 11.76
CA GLY A 527 -3.13 10.27 10.68
C GLY A 527 -3.41 11.05 9.40
N THR A 528 -3.20 10.38 8.27
CA THR A 528 -3.43 10.92 6.93
C THR A 528 -4.05 9.84 6.04
N TYR A 529 -5.01 10.24 5.21
CA TYR A 529 -5.62 9.40 4.19
C TYR A 529 -4.88 9.54 2.86
N PHE A 530 -4.66 8.41 2.20
CA PHE A 530 -4.09 8.36 0.86
C PHE A 530 -5.05 7.63 -0.08
N SER A 531 -5.45 8.28 -1.17
CA SER A 531 -6.11 7.61 -2.29
C SER A 531 -5.09 7.34 -3.38
N ALA A 532 -4.82 6.07 -3.65
CA ALA A 532 -3.89 5.64 -4.68
C ALA A 532 -4.67 5.09 -5.88
N GLN A 533 -4.54 5.74 -7.03
CA GLN A 533 -5.19 5.32 -8.28
C GLN A 533 -4.23 4.56 -9.21
N ASP A 534 -2.93 4.63 -8.93
CA ASP A 534 -1.87 4.00 -9.73
C ASP A 534 -0.68 3.55 -8.84
N PRO A 535 0.24 2.72 -9.36
CA PRO A 535 1.38 2.24 -8.57
C PRO A 535 2.32 3.32 -8.03
N ALA A 536 2.47 4.45 -8.72
CA ALA A 536 3.34 5.54 -8.30
C ALA A 536 2.71 6.29 -7.12
N SER A 537 1.43 6.66 -7.23
CA SER A 537 0.66 7.24 -6.12
C SER A 537 0.62 6.33 -4.90
N LEU A 538 0.57 4.99 -5.09
CA LEU A 538 0.63 4.04 -3.98
C LEU A 538 1.99 4.04 -3.26
N THR A 539 3.08 3.99 -4.02
CA THR A 539 4.45 4.04 -3.46
C THR A 539 4.68 5.35 -2.72
N THR A 540 4.26 6.47 -3.32
CA THR A 540 4.34 7.80 -2.72
C THR A 540 3.49 7.89 -1.46
N GLY A 541 2.24 7.44 -1.47
CA GLY A 541 1.36 7.46 -0.29
C GLY A 541 1.93 6.67 0.88
N LEU A 542 2.45 5.45 0.63
CA LEU A 542 3.10 4.64 1.67
C LEU A 542 4.41 5.27 2.17
N ALA A 543 5.23 5.83 1.27
CA ALA A 543 6.46 6.50 1.67
C ALA A 543 6.17 7.77 2.50
N SER A 544 5.16 8.54 2.12
CA SER A 544 4.69 9.73 2.84
C SER A 544 4.11 9.37 4.21
N ALA A 545 3.35 8.26 4.32
CA ALA A 545 2.89 7.76 5.61
C ALA A 545 4.08 7.49 6.54
N LEU A 546 5.09 6.75 6.06
CA LEU A 546 6.31 6.43 6.81
C LEU A 546 7.16 7.67 7.14
N ALA A 547 7.24 8.64 6.24
CA ALA A 547 7.92 9.92 6.49
C ALA A 547 7.18 10.76 7.55
N GLY A 548 5.84 10.74 7.55
CA GLY A 548 5.02 11.34 8.60
C GLY A 548 5.32 10.74 9.98
N LEU A 549 5.56 9.42 10.05
CA LEU A 549 6.02 8.76 11.29
C LEU A 549 7.39 9.30 11.75
N LYS A 550 8.33 9.47 10.81
CA LYS A 550 9.68 10.01 11.07
C LYS A 550 9.65 11.42 11.62
N VAL A 551 8.88 12.31 11.00
CA VAL A 551 8.79 13.73 11.41
C VAL A 551 8.21 13.87 12.82
N ARG A 552 7.27 13.01 13.22
CA ARG A 552 6.72 13.01 14.59
C ARG A 552 7.76 12.64 15.65
N ASN A 553 8.73 11.81 15.31
CA ASN A 553 9.87 11.50 16.18
C ASN A 553 10.89 12.66 16.22
N ALA A 554 10.98 13.46 15.15
CA ALA A 554 11.89 14.61 15.06
C ALA A 554 11.37 15.90 15.72
N ALA A 555 10.07 15.98 16.04
CA ALA A 555 9.44 17.17 16.63
C ALA A 555 9.91 17.51 18.07
N ALA A 556 10.84 16.74 18.65
CA ALA A 556 11.35 16.93 19.99
C ALA A 556 12.48 17.97 20.15
N SER A 557 13.01 18.61 19.09
CA SER A 557 13.97 19.73 19.26
C SER A 557 13.71 20.92 18.35
N ALA A 558 13.78 22.12 18.92
CA ALA A 558 13.67 23.37 18.18
C ALA A 558 14.77 23.46 17.12
N SER A 559 14.38 23.73 15.87
CA SER A 559 15.32 24.03 14.79
C SER A 559 15.74 25.49 14.87
N ALA A 560 17.03 25.76 14.66
CA ALA A 560 17.58 27.10 14.70
C ALA A 560 18.12 27.48 13.32
N THR A 561 17.81 28.69 12.86
CA THR A 561 18.41 29.25 11.64
C THR A 561 19.81 29.77 11.94
N SER A 562 20.71 29.71 10.96
CA SER A 562 22.07 30.27 11.04
C SER A 562 22.07 31.77 11.37
N THR A 563 21.04 32.49 10.91
CA THR A 563 20.85 33.92 11.19
C THR A 563 19.38 34.26 11.44
N PRO A 564 19.07 35.37 12.14
CA PRO A 564 17.70 35.86 12.30
C PRO A 564 17.06 36.36 11.00
N ASN A 565 17.86 36.62 9.96
CA ASN A 565 17.42 37.13 8.65
C ASN A 565 17.89 36.15 7.56
N VAL A 566 17.03 35.20 7.21
CA VAL A 566 17.29 34.21 6.15
C VAL A 566 17.47 34.93 4.81
N THR A 567 18.65 34.78 4.18
CA THR A 567 18.97 35.37 2.87
C THR A 567 19.37 34.28 1.88
N GLN A 568 19.42 34.61 0.59
CA GLN A 568 19.83 33.65 -0.44
C GLN A 568 21.29 33.19 -0.28
N GLU A 569 22.12 33.96 0.43
CA GLU A 569 23.52 33.65 0.73
C GLU A 569 23.69 32.93 2.08
N ASP A 570 22.71 33.05 2.98
CA ASP A 570 22.73 32.43 4.31
C ASP A 570 21.32 31.93 4.70
N ASN A 571 21.06 30.68 4.33
CA ASN A 571 19.78 29.96 4.48
C ASN A 571 19.95 28.58 5.14
N ASP A 572 20.98 28.42 5.96
CA ASP A 572 21.17 27.18 6.71
C ASP A 572 20.20 27.09 7.89
N ILE A 573 19.57 25.92 8.02
CA ILE A 573 18.78 25.54 9.19
C ILE A 573 19.41 24.31 9.82
N PHE A 574 19.57 24.38 11.14
CA PHE A 574 20.09 23.29 11.95
C PHE A 574 18.94 22.68 12.74
N SER A 575 18.70 21.40 12.51
CA SER A 575 17.71 20.62 13.23
C SER A 575 18.43 19.62 14.12
N ALA A 576 18.17 19.69 15.42
CA ALA A 576 18.63 18.69 16.37
C ALA A 576 17.48 17.69 16.63
N THR A 577 17.84 16.44 16.91
CA THR A 577 16.95 15.43 17.48
C THR A 577 17.69 14.80 18.66
N PHE A 578 17.00 14.41 19.73
CA PHE A 578 17.63 13.72 20.85
C PHE A 578 16.73 12.63 21.42
N ARG A 579 17.34 11.58 21.95
CA ARG A 579 16.67 10.52 22.68
C ARG A 579 16.98 10.69 24.17
N THR A 580 15.97 11.06 24.95
CA THR A 580 16.08 11.32 26.41
C THR A 580 16.59 10.12 27.22
N VAL A 581 16.36 8.89 26.75
CA VAL A 581 16.77 7.68 27.46
C VAL A 581 18.20 7.26 27.14
N LYS A 582 18.66 7.48 25.90
CA LYS A 582 20.00 7.09 25.46
C LYS A 582 21.03 8.21 25.53
N TRP A 583 20.60 9.43 25.83
CA TRP A 583 21.47 10.62 25.92
C TRP A 583 22.30 10.85 24.65
N ASP A 584 21.73 10.47 23.51
CA ASP A 584 22.30 10.70 22.19
C ASP A 584 21.29 11.43 21.32
N GLY A 585 21.76 11.96 20.21
CA GLY A 585 20.97 12.78 19.31
C GLY A 585 21.69 12.99 18.00
N GLU A 586 20.95 13.51 17.03
CA GLU A 586 21.47 13.81 15.71
C GLU A 586 21.31 15.29 15.40
N LEU A 587 22.35 15.89 14.80
CA LEU A 587 22.34 17.27 14.34
C LEU A 587 22.51 17.28 12.81
N VAL A 588 21.49 17.78 12.12
CA VAL A 588 21.46 17.87 10.65
C VAL A 588 21.45 19.33 10.24
N ALA A 589 22.27 19.66 9.25
CA ALA A 589 22.21 20.94 8.54
C ALA A 589 21.47 20.75 7.22
N GLN A 590 20.48 21.60 6.98
CA GLN A 590 19.70 21.65 5.74
C GLN A 590 19.61 23.09 5.26
N LYS A 591 19.05 23.27 4.06
CA LYS A 591 18.84 24.59 3.46
C LYS A 591 17.35 24.92 3.45
N ILE A 592 17.00 26.18 3.71
CA ILE A 592 15.64 26.70 3.54
C ILE A 592 15.51 27.33 2.16
N ASP A 593 14.43 27.02 1.45
CA ASP A 593 14.03 27.75 0.26
C ASP A 593 13.58 29.16 0.65
N THR A 594 14.37 30.16 0.24
CA THR A 594 14.14 31.57 0.59
C THR A 594 12.91 32.18 -0.09
N ALA A 595 12.35 31.53 -1.11
CA ALA A 595 11.15 32.00 -1.82
C ALA A 595 9.87 31.39 -1.23
N THR A 596 9.91 30.14 -0.76
CA THR A 596 8.72 29.44 -0.26
C THR A 596 8.70 29.22 1.26
N GLY A 597 9.83 29.44 1.95
CA GLY A 597 9.98 29.18 3.38
C GLY A 597 10.04 27.71 3.75
N ASN A 598 10.11 26.80 2.78
CA ASN A 598 10.15 25.35 3.01
C ASN A 598 11.58 24.87 3.27
N ILE A 599 11.73 23.84 4.10
CA ILE A 599 13.01 23.15 4.27
C ILE A 599 13.27 22.26 3.05
N LEU A 600 14.43 22.38 2.44
CA LEU A 600 14.85 21.53 1.34
C LEU A 600 15.16 20.12 1.86
N PRO A 601 14.67 19.06 1.19
CA PRO A 601 14.74 17.69 1.69
C PRO A 601 16.17 17.11 1.70
N ALA A 602 17.10 17.72 0.97
CA ALA A 602 18.50 17.32 0.98
C ALA A 602 19.23 17.90 2.21
N SER A 603 19.89 17.02 2.97
CA SER A 603 20.82 17.44 4.03
C SER A 603 22.14 17.92 3.44
N THR A 604 22.60 19.10 3.85
CA THR A 604 23.94 19.61 3.55
C THR A 604 25.01 18.76 4.24
N TRP A 605 24.77 18.41 5.51
CA TRP A 605 25.55 17.43 6.26
C TRP A 605 24.76 16.91 7.47
N ALA A 606 25.18 15.75 7.98
CA ALA A 606 24.64 15.08 9.16
C ALA A 606 25.80 14.76 10.13
N ALA A 607 25.64 15.07 11.42
CA ALA A 607 26.70 14.89 12.42
C ALA A 607 27.10 13.42 12.54
N GLN A 608 26.11 12.52 12.58
CA GLN A 608 26.34 11.09 12.66
C GLN A 608 27.16 10.59 11.47
N SER A 609 26.82 10.97 10.23
CA SER A 609 27.60 10.55 9.05
C SER A 609 29.06 10.98 9.14
N GLN A 610 29.33 12.21 9.62
CA GLN A 610 30.71 12.68 9.78
C GLN A 610 31.45 11.99 10.92
N LEU A 611 30.75 11.59 11.98
CA LEU A 611 31.32 10.85 13.12
C LEU A 611 31.56 9.38 12.78
N ASP A 612 30.67 8.75 12.01
CA ASP A 612 30.80 7.37 11.55
C ASP A 612 32.01 7.22 10.62
N ASP A 613 32.26 8.19 9.74
CA ASP A 613 33.46 8.24 8.88
C ASP A 613 34.79 8.31 9.67
N LYS A 614 34.75 8.62 10.97
CA LYS A 614 35.92 8.67 11.85
C LYS A 614 36.19 7.35 12.57
N VAL A 615 35.32 6.34 12.40
CA VAL A 615 35.39 5.06 13.12
C VAL A 615 35.41 3.91 12.12
N SER A 616 36.15 2.86 12.44
CA SER A 616 36.19 1.58 11.73
C SER A 616 36.42 0.46 12.73
N ASP A 617 36.25 -0.80 12.32
CA ASP A 617 36.39 -1.99 13.18
C ASP A 617 37.71 -2.05 13.97
N SER A 618 38.76 -1.37 13.50
CA SER A 618 40.09 -1.36 14.13
C SER A 618 40.68 0.03 14.38
N SER A 619 39.94 1.12 14.15
CA SER A 619 40.42 2.47 14.46
C SER A 619 39.29 3.45 14.80
N ASP A 620 39.54 4.31 15.78
CA ASP A 620 38.68 5.45 16.13
C ASP A 620 39.55 6.71 16.12
N SER A 621 39.28 7.61 15.16
CA SER A 621 39.99 8.89 14.99
C SER A 621 39.25 10.07 15.60
N ARG A 622 38.15 9.83 16.32
CA ARG A 622 37.38 10.89 17.00
C ARG A 622 38.17 11.42 18.18
N VAL A 623 38.23 12.75 18.30
CA VAL A 623 38.74 13.42 19.49
C VAL A 623 37.54 13.84 20.34
N ILE A 624 37.24 13.05 21.36
CA ILE A 624 36.10 13.27 22.25
C ILE A 624 36.62 13.95 23.52
N TYR A 625 35.92 14.98 23.96
CA TYR A 625 36.21 15.68 25.21
C TYR A 625 35.08 15.45 26.22
N THR A 626 35.42 15.40 27.49
CA THR A 626 34.46 15.43 28.60
C THR A 626 34.83 16.54 29.59
N ALA A 627 33.90 16.88 30.47
CA ALA A 627 34.13 17.86 31.50
C ALA A 627 35.11 17.32 32.55
N ASP A 628 36.15 18.09 32.84
CA ASP A 628 37.01 17.91 33.99
C ASP A 628 36.49 18.73 35.16
N LEU A 629 35.85 18.03 36.09
CA LEU A 629 35.26 18.62 37.30
C LEU A 629 36.25 18.65 38.47
N SER A 630 37.54 18.35 38.24
CA SER A 630 38.57 18.41 39.28
C SER A 630 38.95 19.84 39.69
N ASN A 631 38.56 20.84 38.88
CA ASN A 631 38.77 22.25 39.16
C ASN A 631 37.45 22.97 39.46
N PRO A 632 37.46 24.03 40.29
CA PRO A 632 36.27 24.83 40.60
C PRO A 632 35.67 25.54 39.38
N THR A 633 36.47 25.74 38.33
CA THR A 633 35.99 26.11 36.99
C THR A 633 36.16 24.89 36.09
N PRO A 634 35.08 24.32 35.54
CA PRO A 634 35.17 23.14 34.68
C PRO A 634 36.11 23.39 33.50
N THR A 635 37.12 22.52 33.34
CA THR A 635 38.02 22.51 32.19
C THR A 635 37.68 21.35 31.26
N ARG A 636 38.16 21.35 30.01
CA ARG A 636 37.99 20.18 29.11
C ARG A 636 39.11 19.18 29.35
N LYS A 637 38.79 17.89 29.39
CA LYS A 637 39.77 16.80 29.28
C LYS A 637 39.38 15.84 28.17
N THR A 638 40.35 15.13 27.61
CA THR A 638 40.07 14.07 26.63
C THR A 638 39.24 12.98 27.29
N PHE A 639 38.24 12.48 26.58
CA PHE A 639 37.46 11.33 27.00
C PHE A 639 38.28 10.06 26.77
N GLU A 640 38.47 9.29 27.84
CA GLU A 640 39.14 7.98 27.77
C GLU A 640 38.07 6.89 27.74
N TRP A 641 38.08 6.06 26.71
CA TRP A 641 37.28 4.84 26.65
C TRP A 641 37.82 3.86 27.69
N GLY A 642 36.98 3.47 28.66
CA GLY A 642 37.34 2.55 29.75
C GLY A 642 37.38 1.08 29.36
#